data_AF-A0A9P0D5D2-F1
#
_entry.id   AF-A0A9P0D5D2-F1
#
_cell.length_a   1.000
_cell.length_b   1.000
_cell.length_c   1.000
_cell.angle_alpha   90.00
_cell.angle_beta   90.00
_cell.angle_gamma   90.00
#
_symmetry.space_group_name_H-M   'P 1'
#
loop_
_entity.id
_entity.type
_entity.pdbx_description
1 polymer ?
#
loop_
_entity_poly.entity_id
_entity_poly.type
_entity_poly.pdbx_seq_one_letter_code
_entity_poly.pdbx_strand_id
1 'polypeptide(L)'
;MDVSRQKRIRGPNYTQTEKDLLISIVAKYKNVLENKRTDAVMIYDKDAAWDKVSREFNAIIPSCTKRSVESLRKFYENKKKDMRKRTANERMELMRTEGGPPPPNKRAQARMNCFYP
;
A
#
# COMPACT_ATOMS: atom_id res chain seq x y z
N MET A 1 -35.35 -9.05 -8.26
CA MET A 1 -34.36 -10.07 -7.84
C MET A 1 -33.37 -9.37 -6.92
N ASP A 2 -33.37 -9.70 -5.63
CA ASP A 2 -32.48 -9.11 -4.62
C ASP A 2 -31.04 -9.58 -4.87
N VAL A 3 -30.16 -8.67 -5.29
CA VAL A 3 -28.72 -8.96 -5.39
C VAL A 3 -28.16 -8.83 -3.97
N SER A 4 -28.24 -9.92 -3.24
CA SER A 4 -27.80 -10.01 -1.84
C SER A 4 -26.34 -9.58 -1.76
N ARG A 5 -26.12 -8.43 -1.11
CA ARG A 5 -24.83 -7.76 -0.98
C ARG A 5 -23.94 -8.61 -0.06
N GLN A 6 -23.18 -9.55 -0.64
CA GLN A 6 -22.30 -10.46 0.09
C GLN A 6 -21.35 -9.63 0.98
N LYS A 7 -21.53 -9.74 2.30
CA LYS A 7 -20.68 -9.08 3.29
C LYS A 7 -19.27 -9.62 3.11
N ARG A 8 -18.34 -8.78 2.69
CA ARG A 8 -16.91 -9.15 2.61
C ARG A 8 -16.42 -9.56 4.00
N ILE A 9 -16.14 -10.84 4.17
CA ILE A 9 -15.52 -11.38 5.38
C ILE A 9 -14.12 -10.75 5.47
N ARG A 10 -13.83 -10.10 6.59
CA ARG A 10 -12.50 -9.53 6.83
C ARG A 10 -11.56 -10.68 7.19
N GLY A 11 -10.45 -10.79 6.48
CA GLY A 11 -9.37 -11.71 6.86
C GLY A 11 -8.74 -11.30 8.20
N PRO A 12 -8.01 -12.21 8.86
CA PRO A 12 -7.35 -11.93 10.13
C PRO A 12 -6.38 -10.74 10.00
N ASN A 13 -6.18 -10.00 11.08
CA ASN A 13 -5.22 -8.89 11.10
C ASN A 13 -3.79 -9.42 10.88
N TYR A 14 -2.93 -8.58 10.31
CA TYR A 14 -1.50 -8.87 10.21
C TYR A 14 -0.83 -8.61 11.57
N THR A 15 -0.10 -9.58 12.08
CA THR A 15 0.82 -9.47 13.21
C THR A 15 2.01 -8.59 12.86
N GLN A 16 2.75 -8.09 13.85
CA GLN A 16 3.90 -7.23 13.59
C GLN A 16 4.98 -7.94 12.76
N THR A 17 5.29 -9.20 13.08
CA THR A 17 6.22 -10.04 12.34
C THR A 17 5.81 -10.21 10.87
N GLU A 18 4.53 -10.46 10.60
CA GLU A 18 4.02 -10.54 9.22
C GLU A 18 4.20 -9.21 8.47
N LYS A 19 3.96 -8.08 9.14
CA LYS A 19 4.13 -6.76 8.51
C LYS A 19 5.58 -6.50 8.13
N ASP A 20 6.51 -6.79 9.04
CA ASP A 20 7.94 -6.55 8.84
C ASP A 20 8.51 -7.48 7.78
N LEU A 21 8.10 -8.75 7.80
CA LEU A 21 8.44 -9.71 6.77
C LEU A 21 7.95 -9.26 5.39
N LEU A 22 6.69 -8.84 5.27
CA LEU A 22 6.13 -8.39 4.00
C LEU A 22 6.89 -7.16 3.46
N ILE A 23 7.26 -6.21 4.31
CA ILE A 23 8.07 -5.05 3.92
C ILE A 23 9.45 -5.50 3.43
N SER A 24 10.09 -6.43 4.15
CA SER A 24 11.39 -6.98 3.78
C SER A 24 11.37 -7.67 2.41
N ILE A 25 10.39 -8.54 2.17
CA ILE A 25 10.24 -9.24 0.89
C ILE A 25 9.97 -8.24 -0.23
N VAL A 26 9.03 -7.30 -0.04
CA VAL A 26 8.71 -6.28 -1.05
C VAL A 26 9.91 -5.39 -1.35
N ALA A 27 10.76 -5.10 -0.37
CA ALA A 27 11.99 -4.32 -0.58
C ALA A 27 12.95 -5.01 -1.57
N LYS A 28 12.99 -6.35 -1.61
CA LYS A 28 13.80 -7.10 -2.62
C LYS A 28 13.31 -6.85 -4.04
N TYR A 29 12.00 -6.70 -4.24
CA TYR A 29 11.38 -6.46 -5.55
C TYR A 29 11.09 -4.98 -5.82
N LYS A 30 11.60 -4.06 -5.00
CA LYS A 30 11.34 -2.61 -5.07
C LYS A 30 11.57 -2.03 -6.45
N ASN A 31 12.63 -2.46 -7.15
CA ASN A 31 13.00 -1.95 -8.46
C ASN A 31 11.91 -2.16 -9.52
N VAL A 32 11.15 -3.25 -9.42
CA VAL A 32 10.03 -3.57 -10.32
C VAL A 32 8.74 -2.94 -9.81
N LEU A 33 8.48 -3.07 -8.51
CA LEU A 33 7.21 -2.65 -7.90
C LEU A 33 7.06 -1.13 -7.80
N GLU A 34 8.15 -0.38 -7.60
CA GLU A 34 8.14 1.08 -7.54
C GLU A 34 8.44 1.76 -8.87
N ASN A 35 8.66 0.98 -9.94
CA ASN A 35 8.82 1.54 -11.26
C ASN A 35 7.54 2.30 -11.67
N LYS A 36 7.70 3.54 -12.12
CA LYS A 36 6.59 4.44 -12.48
C LYS A 36 6.10 4.25 -13.92
N ARG A 37 6.80 3.43 -14.70
CA ARG A 37 6.44 3.10 -16.07
C ARG A 37 5.17 2.24 -16.11
N THR A 38 4.33 2.47 -17.12
CA THR A 38 2.98 1.88 -17.26
C THR A 38 2.83 1.04 -18.52
N ASP A 39 3.91 0.51 -19.08
CA ASP A 39 3.83 -0.36 -20.25
C ASP A 39 3.17 -1.69 -19.90
N ALA A 40 2.48 -2.31 -20.87
CA ALA A 40 1.83 -3.61 -20.69
C ALA A 40 2.80 -4.69 -20.15
N VAL A 41 4.04 -4.70 -20.64
CA VAL A 41 5.11 -5.59 -20.15
C VAL A 41 5.42 -5.33 -18.67
N MET A 42 5.52 -4.07 -18.26
CA MET A 42 5.78 -3.70 -16.86
C MET A 42 4.60 -4.05 -15.94
N ILE A 43 3.36 -3.96 -16.43
CA ILE A 43 2.17 -4.37 -15.67
C ILE A 43 2.26 -5.88 -15.39
N TYR A 44 2.60 -6.67 -16.41
CA TYR A 44 2.82 -8.11 -16.26
C TYR A 44 3.96 -8.42 -15.28
N ASP A 45 5.11 -7.76 -15.43
CA ASP A 45 6.26 -7.94 -14.54
C ASP A 45 5.94 -7.60 -13.08
N LYS A 46 5.15 -6.55 -12.85
CA LYS A 46 4.66 -6.20 -11.52
C LYS A 46 3.74 -7.26 -10.95
N ASP A 47 2.83 -7.81 -11.75
CA ASP A 47 1.94 -8.87 -11.31
C ASP A 47 2.73 -10.15 -10.96
N ALA A 48 3.68 -10.52 -11.81
CA ALA A 48 4.60 -11.62 -11.57
C ALA A 48 5.47 -11.39 -10.32
N ALA A 49 5.94 -10.16 -10.08
CA ALA A 49 6.67 -9.82 -8.86
C ALA A 49 5.78 -9.97 -7.62
N TRP A 50 4.52 -9.55 -7.70
CA TRP A 50 3.54 -9.72 -6.62
C TRP A 50 3.20 -11.20 -6.35
N ASP A 51 3.15 -12.04 -7.39
CA ASP A 51 2.99 -13.49 -7.24
C ASP A 51 4.19 -14.10 -6.49
N LYS A 52 5.42 -13.71 -6.86
CA LYS A 52 6.64 -14.11 -6.14
C LYS A 52 6.62 -13.70 -4.68
N VAL A 53 6.26 -12.44 -4.39
CA VAL A 53 6.11 -11.93 -3.01
C VAL A 53 5.11 -12.79 -2.23
N SER A 54 3.97 -13.11 -2.83
CA SER A 54 2.94 -13.94 -2.20
C SER A 54 3.44 -15.36 -1.89
N ARG A 55 4.14 -15.99 -2.83
CA ARG A 55 4.73 -17.32 -2.62
C ARG A 55 5.78 -17.30 -1.52
N GLU A 56 6.71 -16.34 -1.55
CA GLU A 56 7.78 -16.21 -0.56
C GLU A 56 7.19 -15.93 0.84
N PHE A 57 6.21 -15.03 0.93
CA PHE A 57 5.53 -14.72 2.18
C PHE A 57 4.80 -15.94 2.77
N ASN A 58 4.01 -16.64 1.94
CA ASN A 58 3.26 -17.82 2.37
C ASN A 58 4.14 -19.04 2.65
N ALA A 59 5.37 -19.09 2.10
CA ALA A 59 6.34 -20.14 2.40
C ALA A 59 7.06 -19.90 3.74
N ILE A 60 7.32 -18.64 4.10
CA ILE A 60 8.00 -18.29 5.35
C ILE A 60 7.04 -18.31 6.54
N ILE A 61 5.80 -17.86 6.34
CA ILE A 61 4.81 -17.80 7.42
C ILE A 61 4.14 -19.17 7.58
N PRO A 62 4.30 -19.86 8.73
CA PRO A 62 3.65 -21.14 8.98
C PRO A 62 2.15 -21.01 9.30
N SER A 63 1.54 -19.84 9.08
CA SER A 63 0.14 -19.63 9.47
C SER A 63 -0.80 -20.46 8.59
N CYS A 64 -1.84 -21.03 9.22
CA CYS A 64 -2.92 -21.71 8.51
C CYS A 64 -3.67 -20.80 7.52
N THR A 65 -3.52 -19.47 7.62
CA THR A 65 -4.16 -18.52 6.70
C THR A 65 -3.18 -18.06 5.63
N LYS A 66 -3.36 -18.58 4.40
CA LYS A 66 -2.64 -18.07 3.24
C LYS A 66 -3.15 -16.67 2.87
N ARG A 67 -2.24 -15.74 2.59
CA ARG A 67 -2.59 -14.39 2.13
C ARG A 67 -2.62 -14.37 0.61
N SER A 68 -3.69 -13.81 0.04
CA SER A 68 -3.77 -13.58 -1.39
C SER A 68 -2.89 -12.41 -1.83
N VAL A 69 -2.44 -12.46 -3.07
CA VAL A 69 -1.65 -11.40 -3.71
C VAL A 69 -2.32 -10.02 -3.54
N GLU A 70 -3.62 -9.95 -3.75
CA GLU A 70 -4.41 -8.72 -3.59
C GLU A 70 -4.34 -8.14 -2.17
N SER A 71 -4.36 -9.01 -1.15
CA SER A 71 -4.31 -8.61 0.25
C SER A 71 -2.94 -8.02 0.59
N LEU A 72 -1.86 -8.64 0.10
CA LEU A 72 -0.48 -8.17 0.28
C LEU A 72 -0.24 -6.85 -0.45
N ARG A 73 -0.73 -6.75 -1.70
CA ARG A 73 -0.68 -5.51 -2.49
C ARG A 73 -1.38 -4.37 -1.77
N LYS A 74 -2.62 -4.61 -1.31
CA LYS A 74 -3.41 -3.62 -0.58
C LYS A 74 -2.75 -3.20 0.74
N PHE A 75 -2.18 -4.15 1.48
CA PHE A 75 -1.43 -3.85 2.70
C PHE A 75 -0.28 -2.89 2.41
N TYR A 76 0.53 -3.20 1.40
CA TYR A 76 1.68 -2.38 1.05
C TYR A 76 1.29 -0.99 0.55
N GLU A 77 0.23 -0.89 -0.27
CA GLU A 77 -0.32 0.40 -0.69
C GLU A 77 -0.80 1.24 0.50
N ASN A 78 -1.49 0.62 1.46
CA ASN A 78 -1.93 1.29 2.68
C ASN A 78 -0.74 1.74 3.52
N LYS A 79 0.30 0.92 3.63
CA LYS A 79 1.55 1.30 4.31
C LYS A 79 2.19 2.52 3.64
N LYS A 80 2.29 2.54 2.31
CA LYS A 80 2.80 3.71 1.57
C LYS A 80 1.95 4.96 1.80
N LYS A 81 0.62 4.82 1.86
CA LYS A 81 -0.29 5.93 2.17
C LYS A 81 -0.06 6.46 3.59
N ASP A 82 0.11 5.55 4.56
CA ASP A 82 0.37 5.91 5.95
C ASP A 82 1.71 6.65 6.10
N MET A 83 2.78 6.17 5.46
CA MET A 83 4.08 6.86 5.47
C MET A 83 3.98 8.27 4.88
N ARG A 84 3.30 8.44 3.73
CA ARG A 84 3.08 9.77 3.14
C ARG A 84 2.28 10.69 4.06
N LYS A 85 1.28 10.16 4.76
CA LYS A 85 0.45 10.92 5.71
C LYS A 85 1.28 11.37 6.91
N ARG A 86 2.13 10.50 7.46
CA ARG A 86 3.03 10.86 8.58
C ARG A 86 3.98 11.98 8.18
N THR A 87 4.69 11.83 7.06
CA THR A 87 5.59 12.87 6.56
C THR A 87 4.87 14.18 6.24
N ALA A 88 3.65 14.13 5.70
CA ALA A 88 2.84 15.32 5.47
C ALA A 88 2.45 16.00 6.79
N ASN A 89 2.04 15.23 7.79
CA ASN A 89 1.72 15.75 9.12
C ASN A 89 2.96 16.35 9.79
N GLU A 90 4.12 15.69 9.76
CA GLU A 90 5.38 16.22 10.31
C GLU A 90 5.75 17.57 9.69
N ARG A 91 5.62 17.70 8.37
CA ARG A 91 5.83 18.99 7.67
C ARG A 91 4.82 20.06 8.09
N MET A 92 3.56 19.68 8.27
CA MET A 92 2.51 20.60 8.75
C MET A 92 2.78 21.06 10.19
N GLU A 93 3.22 20.18 11.08
CA GLU A 93 3.53 20.51 12.48
C GLU A 93 4.78 21.39 12.59
N LEU A 94 5.82 21.14 11.77
CA LEU A 94 6.99 22.04 11.66
C LEU A 94 6.61 23.43 11.13
N MET A 95 5.65 23.51 10.21
CA MET A 95 5.17 24.78 9.66
C MET A 95 4.24 25.54 10.64
N ARG A 96 3.70 24.87 11.67
CA ARG A 96 2.82 25.46 12.69
C ARG A 96 3.55 26.22 13.80
N THR A 97 4.87 26.06 13.91
CA THR A 97 5.65 26.72 14.97
C THR A 97 5.93 28.20 14.67
N GLU A 98 5.51 28.73 13.52
CA GLU A 98 5.55 30.15 13.15
C GLU A 98 4.17 30.68 12.71
N GLY A 99 3.15 30.57 13.59
CA GLY A 99 2.04 31.53 13.64
C GLY A 99 1.04 31.65 12.47
N GLY A 100 0.33 30.58 12.08
CA GLY A 100 -0.79 30.69 11.12
C GLY A 100 -1.94 29.68 11.35
N PRO A 101 -3.21 30.05 11.07
CA PRO A 101 -4.37 29.19 11.33
C PRO A 101 -4.38 27.93 10.45
N PRO A 102 -4.95 26.82 10.93
CA PRO A 102 -4.95 25.55 10.21
C PRO A 102 -5.60 25.68 8.82
N PRO A 103 -5.03 25.09 7.76
CA PRO A 103 -5.69 25.09 6.46
C PRO A 103 -6.96 24.23 6.52
N PRO A 104 -8.06 24.69 5.91
CA PRO A 104 -9.32 23.97 5.89
C PRO A 104 -9.16 22.63 5.16
N ASN A 105 -9.82 21.60 5.71
CA ASN A 105 -9.76 20.20 5.30
C ASN A 105 -10.06 19.99 3.80
N LYS A 106 -9.02 19.90 2.96
CA LYS A 106 -9.11 19.66 1.51
C LYS A 106 -9.24 18.17 1.17
N ARG A 107 -10.29 17.49 1.64
CA ARG A 107 -10.60 16.11 1.22
C ARG A 107 -11.04 15.99 -0.27
N ALA A 108 -10.92 17.05 -1.10
CA ALA A 108 -11.61 17.13 -2.40
C ALA A 108 -10.80 17.63 -3.64
N GLN A 109 -9.55 18.08 -3.55
CA GLN A 109 -8.86 18.68 -4.72
C GLN A 109 -7.42 18.18 -4.86
N ALA A 110 -7.16 17.15 -5.68
CA ALA A 110 -5.85 16.85 -6.32
C ALA A 110 -5.84 15.45 -6.97
N ARG A 111 -6.92 15.02 -7.62
CA ARG A 111 -6.91 13.76 -8.40
C ARG A 111 -6.31 13.90 -9.80
N MET A 112 -5.92 15.10 -10.23
CA MET A 112 -5.57 15.40 -11.62
C MET A 112 -4.43 16.44 -11.73
N ASN A 113 -3.27 16.24 -11.08
CA ASN A 113 -2.15 17.15 -11.40
C ASN A 113 -0.71 16.63 -11.17
N CYS A 114 -0.49 15.33 -10.99
CA CYS A 114 0.87 14.85 -10.68
C CYS A 114 1.22 13.50 -11.33
N PHE A 115 0.67 13.21 -12.52
CA PHE A 115 1.32 12.26 -13.42
C PHE A 115 2.50 12.96 -14.08
N TYR A 116 3.61 13.10 -13.34
CA TYR A 116 4.94 13.51 -13.81
C TYR A 116 5.06 14.86 -14.56
N PRO A 117 6.20 15.57 -14.45
CA PRO A 117 6.45 16.80 -15.21
C PRO A 117 6.39 16.57 -16.72
#